data_AF-A0A7S0SYR0-F1
#
_entry.id   AF-A0A7S0SYR0-F1
#
_cell.length_a   1.000
_cell.length_b   1.000
_cell.length_c   1.000
_cell.angle_alpha   90.00
_cell.angle_beta   90.00
_cell.angle_gamma   90.00
#
_symmetry.space_group_name_H-M   'P 1'
#
loop_
_entity.id
_entity.type
_entity.pdbx_description
1 polymer ?
#
loop_
_entity_poly.entity_id
_entity_poly.type
_entity_poly.pdbx_seq_one_letter_code
_entity_poly.pdbx_strand_id
1 'polypeptide(L)'
;MEGSYRRAHPAIVQLHLIREAEEAMAAVASLENCHRPLVANQERGMDLLANEGRAMDTIVTKQRRGMDLLADWEARLDLTPAALATREPILALRRATYAALGARDAGAYAWLAQAKLCRNSGHHGAAQLALLEARAALEGSEVPNAGAGAVEGGGVGTHVLNGNGRPGPGMALAVEQAKLLWATGRQHRAVVEIQEALDDSTLCGGDPLTTSRANLRLARWSAATGQRQKTDVLHIYSNVLRDQKHTEKANFHVAKYMDDLLKDALRREQQRAAAAAAGAGDGASGGGGGGSRGQRGRHFDVDERSIDYVIEIITHYATSLRYGHRHVYESLPRMLTLWFDVGAAA
;
A
#
# COMPACT_ATOMS: atom_id res chain seq x y z
N MET A 1 -39.17 -12.58 -5.75
CA MET A 1 -38.08 -13.59 -5.79
C MET A 1 -36.77 -13.13 -5.10
N GLU A 2 -36.64 -11.87 -4.67
CA GLU A 2 -35.39 -11.31 -4.12
C GLU A 2 -34.99 -11.81 -2.70
N GLY A 3 -35.86 -12.51 -1.99
CA GLY A 3 -35.59 -13.01 -0.63
C GLY A 3 -34.92 -14.39 -0.55
N SER A 4 -34.96 -15.18 -1.64
CA SER A 4 -34.47 -16.57 -1.61
C SER A 4 -32.94 -16.63 -1.47
N TYR A 5 -32.22 -15.83 -2.25
CA TYR A 5 -30.75 -15.81 -2.22
C TYR A 5 -30.19 -15.31 -0.88
N ARG A 6 -30.77 -14.26 -0.29
CA ARG A 6 -30.32 -13.75 1.03
C ARG A 6 -30.50 -14.78 2.14
N ARG A 7 -31.57 -15.59 2.10
CA ARG A 7 -31.82 -16.67 3.05
C ARG A 7 -30.94 -17.89 2.80
N ALA A 8 -30.65 -18.18 1.53
CA ALA A 8 -29.75 -19.28 1.15
C ALA A 8 -28.26 -18.93 1.34
N HIS A 9 -27.92 -17.64 1.44
CA HIS A 9 -26.54 -17.16 1.52
C HIS A 9 -25.71 -17.83 2.64
N PRO A 10 -26.21 -18.00 3.89
CA PRO A 10 -25.46 -18.71 4.93
C PRO A 10 -25.14 -20.16 4.55
N ALA A 11 -26.08 -20.87 3.92
CA ALA A 11 -25.86 -22.23 3.44
C ALA A 11 -24.84 -22.28 2.28
N ILE A 12 -24.86 -21.29 1.39
CA ILE A 12 -23.85 -21.17 0.31
C ILE A 12 -22.45 -20.95 0.91
N VAL A 13 -22.32 -20.12 1.95
CA VAL A 13 -21.05 -19.92 2.66
C VAL A 13 -20.59 -21.22 3.32
N GLN A 14 -21.50 -21.98 3.94
CA GLN A 14 -21.17 -23.30 4.51
C GLN A 14 -20.68 -24.28 3.44
N LEU A 15 -21.32 -24.35 2.28
CA LEU A 15 -20.85 -25.19 1.17
C LEU A 15 -19.47 -24.77 0.68
N HIS A 16 -19.22 -23.47 0.59
CA HIS A 16 -17.90 -22.95 0.24
C HIS A 16 -16.85 -23.35 1.29
N LEU A 17 -17.16 -23.23 2.58
CA LEU A 17 -16.29 -23.65 3.68
C LEU A 17 -15.98 -25.14 3.65
N ILE A 18 -16.98 -26.00 3.37
CA ILE A 18 -16.78 -27.45 3.24
C ILE A 18 -15.81 -27.73 2.10
N ARG A 19 -15.97 -27.06 0.96
CA ARG A 19 -15.07 -27.23 -0.18
C ARG A 19 -13.63 -26.80 0.15
N GLU A 20 -13.46 -25.66 0.83
CA GLU A 20 -12.13 -25.22 1.26
C GLU A 20 -11.54 -26.17 2.30
N ALA A 21 -12.35 -26.76 3.19
CA ALA A 21 -11.92 -27.76 4.15
C ALA A 21 -11.45 -29.06 3.48
N GLU A 22 -12.14 -29.53 2.44
CA GLU A 22 -11.72 -30.71 1.66
C GLU A 22 -10.34 -30.50 1.01
N GLU A 23 -10.15 -29.35 0.34
CA GLU A 23 -8.88 -29.01 -0.32
C GLU A 23 -7.76 -28.79 0.70
N ALA A 24 -8.07 -28.16 1.83
CA ALA A 24 -7.15 -28.01 2.95
C ALA A 24 -6.70 -29.35 3.52
N MET A 25 -7.64 -30.27 3.76
CA MET A 25 -7.31 -31.62 4.23
C MET A 25 -6.46 -32.37 3.22
N ALA A 26 -6.76 -32.27 1.91
CA ALA A 26 -5.93 -32.86 0.87
C ALA A 26 -4.50 -32.29 0.88
N ALA A 27 -4.35 -30.97 1.07
CA ALA A 27 -3.05 -30.32 1.16
C ALA A 27 -2.28 -30.75 2.42
N VAL A 28 -2.92 -30.80 3.59
CA VAL A 28 -2.28 -31.26 4.84
C VAL A 28 -1.94 -32.75 4.77
N ALA A 29 -2.84 -33.60 4.25
CA ALA A 29 -2.59 -35.02 4.07
C ALA A 29 -1.43 -35.29 3.10
N SER A 30 -1.20 -34.42 2.12
CA SER A 30 -0.03 -34.50 1.23
C SER A 30 1.30 -34.34 2.00
N LEU A 31 1.30 -33.60 3.10
CA LEU A 31 2.44 -33.48 4.03
C LEU A 31 2.55 -34.72 4.95
N GLU A 32 1.43 -35.19 5.51
CA GLU A 32 1.41 -36.31 6.47
C GLU A 32 1.76 -37.66 5.83
N ASN A 33 1.28 -37.93 4.62
CA ASN A 33 1.62 -39.15 3.86
C ASN A 33 3.12 -39.26 3.54
N CYS A 34 3.89 -38.18 3.78
CA CYS A 34 5.34 -38.15 3.67
C CYS A 34 6.08 -38.36 5.01
N HIS A 35 5.39 -38.30 6.16
CA HIS A 35 5.97 -38.59 7.48
C HIS A 35 5.98 -40.09 7.81
N ARG A 36 5.30 -40.91 6.98
CA ARG A 36 5.26 -42.38 7.09
C ARG A 36 6.28 -43.15 6.22
N PRO A 37 7.59 -42.85 6.21
CA PRO A 37 8.59 -43.78 5.70
C PRO A 37 9.70 -44.12 6.70
N LEU A 38 9.40 -44.21 8.01
CA LEU A 38 10.45 -44.48 9.03
C LEU A 38 10.24 -45.73 9.89
N VAL A 39 9.15 -46.50 9.72
CA VAL A 39 8.98 -47.78 10.46
C VAL A 39 9.36 -49.01 9.62
N ALA A 40 9.68 -48.86 8.33
CA ALA A 40 9.97 -49.99 7.45
C ALA A 40 11.47 -50.26 7.17
N ASN A 41 12.39 -49.33 7.47
CA ASN A 41 13.81 -49.49 7.19
C ASN A 41 14.64 -49.33 8.47
N GLN A 42 14.58 -50.32 9.36
CA GLN A 42 15.44 -50.43 10.55
C GLN A 42 16.84 -51.00 10.22
N GLU A 43 17.22 -51.11 8.94
CA GLU A 43 18.50 -51.66 8.53
C GLU A 43 19.11 -50.82 7.40
N ARG A 44 19.84 -49.76 7.76
CA ARG A 44 21.03 -49.25 7.05
C ARG A 44 21.58 -48.06 7.81
N GLY A 45 22.59 -48.35 8.62
CA GLY A 45 23.39 -47.34 9.29
C GLY A 45 24.30 -46.57 8.31
N MET A 46 24.67 -45.37 8.78
CA MET A 46 25.76 -44.52 8.29
C MET A 46 25.44 -43.66 7.05
N ASP A 47 24.85 -42.48 7.29
CA ASP A 47 25.05 -41.21 6.54
C ASP A 47 24.22 -40.10 7.22
N LEU A 48 24.75 -39.49 8.30
CA LEU A 48 23.98 -38.57 9.16
C LEU A 48 24.19 -37.07 8.88
N LEU A 49 25.13 -36.67 8.01
CA LEU A 49 25.41 -35.24 7.75
C LEU A 49 25.00 -34.76 6.34
N ALA A 50 24.91 -35.65 5.35
CA ALA A 50 24.44 -35.31 4.01
C ALA A 50 22.90 -35.34 3.88
N ASN A 51 22.21 -35.92 4.86
CA ASN A 51 20.78 -36.17 4.80
C ASN A 51 19.93 -34.97 5.26
N GLU A 52 20.48 -34.07 6.08
CA GLU A 52 19.75 -32.89 6.60
C GLU A 52 19.43 -31.87 5.49
N GLY A 53 20.38 -31.58 4.60
CA GLY A 53 20.16 -30.71 3.45
C GLY A 53 19.14 -31.29 2.45
N ARG A 54 19.21 -32.61 2.20
CA ARG A 54 18.27 -33.32 1.32
C ARG A 54 16.87 -33.43 1.94
N ALA A 55 16.77 -33.55 3.26
CA ALA A 55 15.50 -33.53 3.98
C ALA A 55 14.82 -32.16 3.87
N MET A 56 15.55 -31.06 4.03
CA MET A 56 15.02 -29.70 3.86
C MET A 56 14.51 -29.44 2.44
N ASP A 57 15.25 -29.87 1.41
CA ASP A 57 14.79 -29.76 0.02
C ASP A 57 13.49 -30.55 -0.22
N THR A 58 13.34 -31.71 0.43
CA THR A 58 12.07 -32.46 0.35
C THR A 58 10.93 -31.75 1.09
N ILE A 59 11.19 -31.08 2.21
CA ILE A 59 10.16 -30.35 2.99
C ILE A 59 9.66 -29.15 2.19
N VAL A 60 10.57 -28.35 1.62
CA VAL A 60 10.23 -27.18 0.81
C VAL A 60 9.47 -27.58 -0.45
N THR A 61 9.89 -28.65 -1.13
CA THR A 61 9.19 -29.15 -2.33
C THR A 61 7.83 -29.79 -2.01
N LYS A 62 7.68 -30.43 -0.83
CA LYS A 62 6.39 -30.95 -0.34
C LYS A 62 5.43 -29.81 0.04
N GLN A 63 5.94 -28.79 0.74
CA GLN A 63 5.18 -27.60 1.08
C GLN A 63 4.70 -26.88 -0.19
N ARG A 64 5.54 -26.79 -1.22
CA ARG A 64 5.16 -26.24 -2.52
C ARG A 64 4.00 -27.02 -3.16
N ARG A 65 4.04 -28.36 -3.18
CA ARG A 65 2.93 -29.20 -3.70
C ARG A 65 1.63 -28.98 -2.95
N GLY A 66 1.68 -28.89 -1.62
CA GLY A 66 0.50 -28.56 -0.81
C GLY A 66 -0.06 -27.19 -1.15
N MET A 67 0.81 -26.19 -1.38
CA MET A 67 0.42 -24.82 -1.74
C MET A 67 -0.14 -24.72 -3.17
N ASP A 68 0.33 -25.55 -4.11
CA ASP A 68 -0.19 -25.61 -5.48
C ASP A 68 -1.68 -26.01 -5.49
N LEU A 69 -2.09 -26.92 -4.60
CA LEU A 69 -3.50 -27.29 -4.41
C LEU A 69 -4.36 -26.13 -3.88
N LEU A 70 -3.73 -25.11 -3.29
CA LEU A 70 -4.41 -23.94 -2.71
C LEU A 70 -4.34 -22.70 -3.62
N ALA A 71 -3.77 -22.82 -4.83
CA ALA A 71 -3.56 -21.67 -5.73
C ALA A 71 -4.87 -20.93 -6.08
N ASP A 72 -5.97 -21.67 -6.21
CA ASP A 72 -7.28 -21.12 -6.60
C ASP A 72 -7.99 -20.36 -5.47
N TRP A 73 -7.52 -20.47 -4.23
CA TRP A 73 -8.19 -19.89 -3.07
C TRP A 73 -8.33 -18.37 -3.18
N GLU A 74 -7.34 -17.70 -3.75
CA GLU A 74 -7.35 -16.24 -3.89
C GLU A 74 -8.38 -15.78 -4.92
N ALA A 75 -8.38 -16.40 -6.10
CA ALA A 75 -9.34 -16.11 -7.16
C ALA A 75 -10.78 -16.33 -6.70
N ARG A 76 -11.03 -17.39 -5.91
CA ARG A 76 -12.36 -17.64 -5.34
C ARG A 76 -12.75 -16.61 -4.28
N LEU A 77 -11.81 -16.16 -3.45
CA LEU A 77 -12.09 -15.13 -2.44
C LEU A 77 -12.52 -13.81 -3.10
N ASP A 78 -11.91 -13.47 -4.24
CA ASP A 78 -12.26 -12.27 -5.00
C ASP A 78 -13.71 -12.30 -5.53
N LEU A 79 -14.27 -13.49 -5.78
CA LEU A 79 -15.67 -13.67 -6.18
C LEU A 79 -16.67 -13.56 -5.01
N THR A 80 -16.23 -13.77 -3.77
CA THR A 80 -17.11 -13.68 -2.60
C THR A 80 -17.47 -12.24 -2.25
N PRO A 81 -18.67 -11.94 -1.74
CA PRO A 81 -18.99 -10.60 -1.26
C PRO A 81 -18.05 -10.18 -0.13
N ALA A 82 -17.63 -8.91 -0.10
CA ALA A 82 -16.75 -8.33 0.92
C ALA A 82 -17.46 -8.05 2.26
N ALA A 83 -18.40 -8.90 2.64
CA ALA A 83 -19.10 -8.79 3.92
C ALA A 83 -18.30 -9.48 5.03
N LEU A 84 -18.29 -8.88 6.22
CA LEU A 84 -17.49 -9.39 7.35
C LEU A 84 -17.95 -10.79 7.77
N ALA A 85 -19.26 -10.96 7.98
CA ALA A 85 -19.86 -12.22 8.40
C ALA A 85 -19.60 -13.40 7.44
N THR A 86 -19.31 -13.12 6.17
CA THR A 86 -19.15 -14.14 5.13
C THR A 86 -17.70 -14.52 4.95
N ARG A 87 -16.79 -13.54 4.95
CA ARG A 87 -15.36 -13.75 4.74
C ARG A 87 -14.58 -14.14 5.99
N GLU A 88 -15.04 -13.76 7.18
CA GLU A 88 -14.38 -14.11 8.44
C GLU A 88 -14.19 -15.63 8.65
N PRO A 89 -15.22 -16.49 8.54
CA PRO A 89 -15.03 -17.93 8.74
C PRO A 89 -14.13 -18.54 7.66
N ILE A 90 -14.20 -18.04 6.43
CA ILE A 90 -13.37 -18.48 5.31
C ILE A 90 -11.90 -18.17 5.62
N LEU A 91 -11.59 -16.93 5.98
CA LEU A 91 -10.23 -16.53 6.34
C LEU A 91 -9.74 -17.25 7.60
N ALA A 92 -10.62 -17.54 8.58
CA ALA A 92 -10.26 -18.33 9.75
C ALA A 92 -9.79 -19.74 9.38
N LEU A 93 -10.53 -20.43 8.52
CA LEU A 93 -10.14 -21.75 8.02
C LEU A 93 -8.79 -21.67 7.29
N ARG A 94 -8.63 -20.73 6.35
CA ARG A 94 -7.37 -20.56 5.61
C ARG A 94 -6.16 -20.31 6.50
N ARG A 95 -6.33 -19.55 7.58
CA ARG A 95 -5.24 -19.30 8.55
C ARG A 95 -4.84 -20.58 9.28
N ALA A 96 -5.81 -21.37 9.73
CA ALA A 96 -5.53 -22.65 10.39
C ALA A 96 -4.79 -23.61 9.45
N THR A 97 -5.15 -23.62 8.17
CA THR A 97 -4.52 -24.49 7.17
C THR A 97 -3.12 -24.01 6.81
N TYR A 98 -2.89 -22.71 6.65
CA TYR A 98 -1.55 -22.17 6.44
C TYR A 98 -0.65 -22.39 7.66
N ALA A 99 -1.19 -22.31 8.88
CA ALA A 99 -0.47 -22.66 10.11
C ALA A 99 -0.06 -24.15 10.12
N ALA A 100 -0.98 -25.05 9.74
CA ALA A 100 -0.69 -26.48 9.62
C ALA A 100 0.34 -26.82 8.53
N LEU A 101 0.32 -26.08 7.41
CA LEU A 101 1.27 -26.23 6.30
C LEU A 101 2.63 -25.53 6.58
N GLY A 102 2.79 -24.83 7.71
CA GLY A 102 3.97 -24.02 8.00
C GLY A 102 4.18 -22.83 7.05
N ALA A 103 3.14 -22.44 6.30
CA ALA A 103 3.19 -21.38 5.29
C ALA A 103 2.97 -20.00 5.92
N ARG A 104 4.02 -19.46 6.54
CA ARG A 104 3.96 -18.23 7.35
C ARG A 104 3.54 -16.99 6.57
N ASP A 105 4.12 -16.77 5.39
CA ASP A 105 3.80 -15.58 4.59
C ASP A 105 2.36 -15.58 4.10
N ALA A 106 1.86 -16.73 3.64
CA ALA A 106 0.46 -16.88 3.25
C ALA A 106 -0.49 -16.69 4.44
N GLY A 107 -0.12 -17.20 5.62
CA GLY A 107 -0.81 -16.95 6.89
C GLY A 107 -0.87 -15.45 7.23
N ALA A 108 0.25 -14.73 7.13
CA ALA A 108 0.32 -13.29 7.36
C ALA A 108 -0.54 -12.51 6.35
N TYR A 109 -0.56 -12.92 5.08
CA TYR A 109 -1.45 -12.33 4.07
C TYR A 109 -2.93 -12.58 4.36
N ALA A 110 -3.30 -13.75 4.91
CA ALA A 110 -4.67 -14.03 5.32
C ALA A 110 -5.10 -13.16 6.52
N TRP A 111 -4.22 -12.96 7.51
CA TRP A 111 -4.44 -11.99 8.59
C TRP A 111 -4.57 -10.56 8.08
N LEU A 112 -3.73 -10.17 7.12
CA LEU A 112 -3.80 -8.86 6.47
C LEU A 112 -5.11 -8.66 5.71
N ALA A 113 -5.66 -9.70 5.08
CA ALA A 113 -6.99 -9.67 4.46
C ALA A 113 -8.10 -9.46 5.50
N GLN A 114 -8.02 -10.11 6.67
CA GLN A 114 -8.95 -9.89 7.78
C GLN A 114 -8.83 -8.45 8.30
N ALA A 115 -7.63 -7.93 8.51
CA ALA A 115 -7.42 -6.55 8.95
C ALA A 115 -8.04 -5.52 7.99
N LYS A 116 -7.89 -5.71 6.68
CA LYS A 116 -8.54 -4.88 5.64
C LYS A 116 -10.07 -4.91 5.74
N LEU A 117 -10.65 -6.08 5.96
CA LEU A 117 -12.09 -6.29 6.09
C LEU A 117 -12.63 -5.63 7.37
N CYS A 118 -11.97 -5.82 8.50
CA CYS A 118 -12.30 -5.18 9.78
C CYS A 118 -12.17 -3.66 9.69
N ARG A 119 -11.13 -3.13 9.04
CA ARG A 119 -10.96 -1.69 8.81
C ARG A 119 -12.08 -1.10 7.95
N ASN A 120 -12.45 -1.78 6.87
CA ASN A 120 -13.52 -1.31 5.97
C ASN A 120 -14.91 -1.38 6.63
N SER A 121 -15.13 -2.30 7.58
CA SER A 121 -16.38 -2.41 8.34
C SER A 121 -16.44 -1.51 9.59
N GLY A 122 -15.38 -0.74 9.88
CA GLY A 122 -15.31 0.17 11.04
C GLY A 122 -14.86 -0.49 12.35
N HIS A 123 -14.58 -1.80 12.37
CA HIS A 123 -14.13 -2.52 13.57
C HIS A 123 -12.61 -2.37 13.76
N HIS A 124 -12.19 -1.19 14.22
CA HIS A 124 -10.76 -0.86 14.35
C HIS A 124 -10.00 -1.73 15.35
N GLY A 125 -10.62 -2.12 16.48
CA GLY A 125 -9.98 -2.99 17.48
C GLY A 125 -9.67 -4.40 16.95
N ALA A 126 -10.63 -5.02 16.27
CA ALA A 126 -10.42 -6.32 15.63
C ALA A 126 -9.37 -6.25 14.51
N ALA A 127 -9.29 -5.13 13.80
CA ALA A 127 -8.25 -4.90 12.79
C ALA A 127 -6.85 -4.78 13.42
N GLN A 128 -6.71 -4.15 14.59
CA GLN A 128 -5.43 -4.07 15.31
C GLN A 128 -4.98 -5.45 15.78
N LEU A 129 -5.87 -6.25 16.36
CA LEU A 129 -5.57 -7.62 16.78
C LEU A 129 -5.09 -8.48 15.61
N ALA A 130 -5.80 -8.44 14.48
CA ALA A 130 -5.40 -9.17 13.29
C ALA A 130 -4.00 -8.76 12.77
N LEU A 131 -3.60 -7.49 12.91
CA LEU A 131 -2.25 -7.04 12.56
C LEU A 131 -1.19 -7.52 13.54
N LEU A 132 -1.49 -7.58 14.85
CA LEU A 132 -0.58 -8.14 15.85
C LEU A 132 -0.36 -9.64 15.62
N GLU A 133 -1.43 -10.38 15.33
CA GLU A 133 -1.37 -11.81 15.01
C GLU A 133 -0.60 -12.06 13.71
N ALA A 134 -0.73 -11.19 12.71
CA ALA A 134 0.07 -11.26 11.49
C ALA A 134 1.57 -11.06 11.76
N ARG A 135 1.93 -10.12 12.65
CA ARG A 135 3.32 -9.90 13.07
C ARG A 135 3.87 -11.10 13.84
N ALA A 136 3.10 -11.63 14.79
CA ALA A 136 3.47 -12.83 15.53
C ALA A 136 3.69 -14.06 14.63
N ALA A 137 2.89 -14.20 13.56
CA ALA A 137 3.06 -15.28 12.57
C ALA A 137 4.38 -15.16 11.78
N LEU A 138 4.96 -13.96 11.66
CA LEU A 138 6.26 -13.72 11.05
C LEU A 138 7.41 -13.86 12.06
N GLU A 139 7.23 -13.36 13.28
CA GLU A 139 8.21 -13.37 14.37
C GLU A 139 8.47 -14.76 14.97
N GLY A 140 7.55 -15.73 14.83
CA GLY A 140 7.76 -17.13 15.24
C GLY A 140 8.93 -17.86 14.54
N SER A 141 9.74 -17.13 13.78
CA SER A 141 11.01 -17.55 13.16
C SER A 141 12.25 -17.19 13.97
N GLU A 142 12.17 -16.30 14.96
CA GLU A 142 13.30 -16.03 15.83
C GLU A 142 13.44 -17.15 16.86
N VAL A 143 13.97 -18.30 16.42
CA VAL A 143 14.71 -19.15 17.34
C VAL A 143 15.90 -18.31 17.79
N PRO A 144 16.06 -18.00 19.09
CA PRO A 144 17.24 -17.29 19.59
C PRO A 144 18.42 -18.28 19.60
N ASN A 145 18.93 -18.65 18.43
CA ASN A 145 20.14 -19.45 18.32
C ASN A 145 20.83 -19.29 16.96
N ALA A 146 21.37 -18.09 16.71
CA ALA A 146 22.59 -17.88 15.95
C ALA A 146 23.10 -16.50 16.36
N GLY A 147 24.30 -16.46 16.93
CA GLY A 147 24.84 -15.31 17.63
C GLY A 147 24.82 -14.00 16.83
N ALA A 148 24.79 -12.92 17.59
CA ALA A 148 25.28 -11.61 17.20
C ALA A 148 26.67 -11.75 16.53
N GLY A 149 26.66 -11.83 15.22
CA GLY A 149 27.84 -11.86 14.36
C GLY A 149 27.56 -10.91 13.22
N ALA A 150 27.97 -9.67 13.40
CA ALA A 150 28.08 -8.70 12.34
C ALA A 150 28.83 -9.30 11.16
N VAL A 151 28.13 -9.49 10.03
CA VAL A 151 28.77 -9.58 8.72
C VAL A 151 28.24 -8.39 7.92
N GLU A 152 28.85 -7.25 8.19
CA GLU A 152 28.99 -6.21 7.18
C GLU A 152 29.86 -6.77 6.04
N GLY A 153 29.38 -6.67 4.81
CA GLY A 153 30.23 -6.83 3.64
C GLY A 153 29.68 -7.76 2.56
N GLY A 154 28.96 -7.17 1.61
CA GLY A 154 29.15 -7.49 0.19
C GLY A 154 28.32 -8.64 -0.39
N GLY A 155 27.30 -8.26 -1.15
CA GLY A 155 26.95 -8.96 -2.38
C GLY A 155 25.69 -9.80 -2.34
N VAL A 156 24.70 -9.34 -3.11
CA VAL A 156 23.46 -10.01 -3.49
C VAL A 156 22.40 -10.04 -2.39
N GLY A 157 21.65 -8.93 -2.33
CA GLY A 157 20.28 -8.98 -1.84
C GLY A 157 19.53 -10.03 -2.65
N THR A 158 19.40 -11.22 -2.08
CA THR A 158 18.47 -12.23 -2.54
C THR A 158 17.10 -11.59 -2.49
N HIS A 159 16.55 -11.26 -3.67
CA HIS A 159 15.14 -10.99 -3.85
C HIS A 159 14.37 -12.12 -3.16
N VAL A 160 13.87 -11.89 -1.95
CA VAL A 160 12.98 -12.82 -1.24
C VAL A 160 11.60 -12.68 -1.88
N LEU A 161 11.51 -13.06 -3.15
CA LEU A 161 10.26 -13.40 -3.78
C LEU A 161 9.89 -14.75 -3.17
N ASN A 162 8.83 -14.76 -2.37
CA ASN A 162 8.25 -16.02 -1.93
C ASN A 162 7.92 -16.90 -3.13
N GLY A 163 7.84 -18.22 -2.94
CA GLY A 163 7.59 -19.20 -4.00
C GLY A 163 6.37 -18.92 -4.91
N ASN A 164 5.52 -17.95 -4.54
CA ASN A 164 4.33 -17.48 -5.27
C ASN A 164 4.53 -16.11 -5.97
N GLY A 165 5.76 -15.59 -6.07
CA GLY A 165 6.06 -14.30 -6.70
C GLY A 165 5.51 -13.06 -5.97
N ARG A 166 5.15 -13.21 -4.69
CA ARG A 166 4.64 -12.12 -3.84
C ARG A 166 5.76 -11.51 -3.00
N PRO A 167 5.71 -10.18 -2.74
CA PRO A 167 6.63 -9.54 -1.82
C PRO A 167 6.45 -10.10 -0.41
N GLY A 168 7.48 -9.94 0.43
CA GLY A 168 7.35 -10.20 1.86
C GLY A 168 6.18 -9.39 2.47
N PRO A 169 5.38 -9.99 3.37
CA PRO A 169 4.21 -9.34 3.95
C PRO A 169 4.54 -8.12 4.83
N GLY A 170 5.79 -7.90 5.24
CA GLY A 170 6.22 -6.83 6.14
C GLY A 170 5.81 -5.42 5.69
N MET A 171 6.18 -5.03 4.47
CA MET A 171 5.79 -3.72 3.91
C MET A 171 4.27 -3.57 3.80
N ALA A 172 3.57 -4.65 3.42
CA ALA A 172 2.12 -4.64 3.32
C ALA A 172 1.44 -4.46 4.69
N LEU A 173 2.01 -5.05 5.75
CA LEU A 173 1.55 -4.93 7.13
C LEU A 173 1.73 -3.50 7.66
N ALA A 174 2.91 -2.90 7.46
CA ALA A 174 3.16 -1.52 7.85
C ALA A 174 2.18 -0.55 7.18
N VAL A 175 1.92 -0.75 5.88
CA VAL A 175 0.95 0.05 5.13
C VAL A 175 -0.49 -0.11 5.65
N GLU A 176 -0.92 -1.32 6.04
CA GLU A 176 -2.26 -1.51 6.62
C GLU A 176 -2.36 -0.96 8.04
N GLN A 177 -1.31 -1.07 8.85
CA GLN A 177 -1.23 -0.44 10.18
C GLN A 177 -1.39 1.08 10.06
N ALA A 178 -0.67 1.69 9.13
CA ALA A 178 -0.79 3.12 8.89
C ALA A 178 -2.20 3.51 8.41
N LYS A 179 -2.85 2.70 7.55
CA LYS A 179 -4.25 2.94 7.15
C LYS A 179 -5.24 2.83 8.30
N LEU A 180 -4.97 1.93 9.24
CA LEU A 180 -5.78 1.81 10.46
C LEU A 180 -5.64 3.05 11.32
N LEU A 181 -4.42 3.55 11.53
CA LEU A 181 -4.16 4.80 12.24
C LEU A 181 -4.84 5.99 11.56
N TRP A 182 -4.82 6.04 10.23
CA TRP A 182 -5.54 7.06 9.46
C TRP A 182 -7.06 6.99 9.68
N ALA A 183 -7.64 5.78 9.67
CA ALA A 183 -9.07 5.58 9.89
C ALA A 183 -9.52 5.92 11.32
N THR A 184 -8.64 5.75 12.30
CA THR A 184 -8.90 6.13 13.71
C THR A 184 -8.68 7.62 13.99
N GLY A 185 -8.36 8.43 12.98
CA GLY A 185 -8.15 9.88 13.09
C GLY A 185 -6.74 10.30 13.52
N ARG A 186 -5.82 9.35 13.74
CA ARG A 186 -4.41 9.64 14.11
C ARG A 186 -3.54 9.87 12.87
N GLN A 187 -3.89 10.88 12.08
CA GLN A 187 -3.29 11.12 10.76
C GLN A 187 -1.78 11.41 10.81
N HIS A 188 -1.32 12.22 11.77
CA HIS A 188 0.10 12.53 11.93
C HIS A 188 0.93 11.28 12.23
N ARG A 189 0.45 10.40 13.12
CA ARG A 189 1.12 9.14 13.44
C ARG A 189 1.13 8.18 12.26
N ALA A 190 0.04 8.15 11.48
CA ALA A 190 -0.04 7.33 10.28
C ALA A 190 0.99 7.72 9.21
N VAL A 191 1.31 9.01 9.06
CA VAL A 191 2.35 9.49 8.14
C VAL A 191 3.74 9.05 8.60
N VAL A 192 4.02 9.18 9.90
CA VAL A 192 5.31 8.77 10.49
C VAL A 192 5.53 7.26 10.33
N GLU A 193 4.53 6.42 10.61
CA GLU A 193 4.64 4.96 10.46
C GLU A 193 4.96 4.54 9.00
N ILE A 194 4.41 5.23 8.00
CA ILE A 194 4.76 4.95 6.59
C ILE A 194 6.17 5.41 6.27
N GLN A 195 6.59 6.56 6.80
CA GLN A 195 7.94 7.08 6.60
C GLN A 195 8.98 6.12 7.20
N GLU A 196 8.79 5.68 8.44
CA GLU A 196 9.65 4.69 9.11
C GLU A 196 9.73 3.39 8.29
N ALA A 197 8.60 2.87 7.83
CA ALA A 197 8.58 1.65 7.01
C ALA A 197 9.28 1.80 5.63
N LEU A 198 9.41 3.02 5.12
CA LEU A 198 10.13 3.31 3.88
C LEU A 198 11.63 3.55 4.11
N ASP A 199 11.99 4.06 5.29
CA ASP A 199 13.38 4.25 5.70
C ASP A 199 14.05 2.90 6.05
N ASP A 200 13.26 1.91 6.45
CA ASP A 200 13.69 0.51 6.64
C ASP A 200 14.08 -0.17 5.30
N SER A 201 15.39 -0.22 5.03
CA SER A 201 15.96 -0.77 3.79
C SER A 201 15.64 -2.25 3.54
N THR A 202 15.42 -3.03 4.61
CA THR A 202 15.06 -4.46 4.54
C THR A 202 13.66 -4.69 3.97
N LEU A 203 12.72 -3.77 4.22
CA LEU A 203 11.35 -3.85 3.73
C LEU A 203 11.22 -3.35 2.30
N CYS A 204 12.09 -2.41 1.90
CA CYS A 204 12.10 -1.81 0.57
C CYS A 204 12.69 -2.72 -0.52
N GLY A 205 13.54 -3.68 -0.16
CA GLY A 205 14.24 -4.58 -1.09
C GLY A 205 13.37 -5.69 -1.73
N GLY A 206 12.17 -5.93 -1.22
CA GLY A 206 11.31 -7.03 -1.70
C GLY A 206 10.73 -6.79 -3.10
N ASP A 207 10.18 -5.59 -3.35
CA ASP A 207 9.57 -5.20 -4.63
C ASP A 207 9.56 -3.66 -4.78
N PRO A 208 10.16 -3.09 -5.85
CA PRO A 208 10.17 -1.64 -6.06
C PRO A 208 8.75 -1.07 -6.28
N LEU A 209 7.84 -1.87 -6.84
CA LEU A 209 6.47 -1.46 -7.11
C LEU A 209 5.67 -1.23 -5.81
N THR A 210 5.85 -2.06 -4.79
CA THR A 210 5.17 -1.88 -3.50
C THR A 210 5.69 -0.67 -2.75
N THR A 211 7.00 -0.46 -2.79
CA THR A 211 7.67 0.72 -2.22
C THR A 211 7.17 2.00 -2.89
N SER A 212 7.12 2.03 -4.22
CA SER A 212 6.55 3.16 -4.96
C SER A 212 5.05 3.38 -4.65
N ARG A 213 4.26 2.31 -4.47
CA ARG A 213 2.85 2.45 -4.02
C ARG A 213 2.74 3.00 -2.60
N ALA A 214 3.69 2.71 -1.72
CA ALA A 214 3.76 3.28 -0.37
C ALA A 214 4.20 4.75 -0.42
N ASN A 215 5.23 5.10 -1.20
CA ASN A 215 5.64 6.47 -1.49
C ASN A 215 4.50 7.34 -2.02
N LEU A 216 3.68 6.80 -2.94
CA LEU A 216 2.51 7.52 -3.45
C LEU A 216 1.49 7.82 -2.34
N ARG A 217 1.31 6.93 -1.37
CA ARG A 217 0.41 7.16 -0.23
C ARG A 217 1.00 8.20 0.72
N LEU A 218 2.29 8.08 1.01
CA LEU A 218 3.03 9.04 1.83
C LEU A 218 2.87 10.46 1.28
N ALA A 219 3.12 10.66 -0.02
CA ALA A 219 2.97 11.97 -0.67
C ALA A 219 1.54 12.53 -0.55
N ARG A 220 0.53 11.68 -0.71
CA ARG A 220 -0.87 12.09 -0.59
C ARG A 220 -1.25 12.45 0.84
N TRP A 221 -0.78 11.69 1.81
CA TRP A 221 -1.09 11.91 3.22
C TRP A 221 -0.33 13.10 3.77
N SER A 222 0.93 13.28 3.40
CA SER A 222 1.71 14.46 3.78
C SER A 222 1.16 15.76 3.18
N ALA A 223 0.63 15.72 1.95
CA ALA A 223 -0.09 16.83 1.35
C ALA A 223 -1.39 17.14 2.12
N ALA A 224 -2.14 16.12 2.54
CA ALA A 224 -3.38 16.31 3.28
C ALA A 224 -3.17 16.78 4.73
N THR A 225 -2.10 16.34 5.39
CA THR A 225 -1.76 16.77 6.77
C THR A 225 -0.97 18.07 6.83
N GLY A 226 -0.44 18.56 5.69
CA GLY A 226 0.41 19.75 5.63
C GLY A 226 1.75 19.61 6.36
N GLN A 227 2.17 18.39 6.69
CA GLN A 227 3.39 18.16 7.50
C GLN A 227 4.69 18.36 6.73
N ARG A 228 4.68 18.23 5.41
CA ARG A 228 5.87 18.30 4.55
C ARG A 228 5.81 19.53 3.66
N GLN A 229 6.99 20.07 3.33
CA GLN A 229 7.10 21.20 2.42
C GLN A 229 6.73 20.79 1.00
N LYS A 230 6.30 21.77 0.19
CA LYS A 230 5.87 21.53 -1.19
C LYS A 230 6.96 20.84 -2.03
N THR A 231 8.21 21.26 -1.88
CA THR A 231 9.38 20.73 -2.59
C THR A 231 9.60 19.25 -2.29
N ASP A 232 9.45 18.86 -1.03
CA ASP A 232 9.68 17.49 -0.59
C ASP A 232 8.59 16.57 -1.14
N VAL A 233 7.33 17.03 -1.12
CA VAL A 233 6.20 16.27 -1.67
C VAL A 233 6.37 16.07 -3.18
N LEU A 234 6.81 17.10 -3.91
CA LEU A 234 7.11 16.99 -5.33
C LEU A 234 8.27 16.04 -5.62
N HIS A 235 9.30 16.02 -4.78
CA HIS A 235 10.40 15.07 -4.89
C HIS A 235 9.94 13.62 -4.69
N ILE A 236 9.05 13.35 -3.73
CA ILE A 236 8.48 12.00 -3.57
C ILE A 236 7.67 11.61 -4.80
N TYR A 237 6.87 12.53 -5.34
CA TYR A 237 6.08 12.29 -6.55
C TYR A 237 6.97 12.03 -7.77
N SER A 238 8.08 12.74 -7.94
CA SER A 238 9.01 12.50 -9.05
C SER A 238 9.69 11.12 -8.93
N ASN A 239 10.03 10.69 -7.71
CA ASN A 239 10.51 9.33 -7.47
C ASN A 239 9.47 8.27 -7.85
N VAL A 240 8.21 8.47 -7.45
CA VAL A 240 7.11 7.57 -7.84
C VAL A 240 6.91 7.53 -9.36
N LEU A 241 7.08 8.65 -10.07
CA LEU A 241 6.95 8.70 -11.52
C LEU A 241 8.09 7.97 -12.25
N ARG A 242 9.30 7.90 -11.66
CA ARG A 242 10.40 7.08 -12.19
C ARG A 242 10.04 5.59 -12.16
N ASP A 243 9.42 5.14 -11.06
CA ASP A 243 9.06 3.73 -10.87
C ASP A 243 7.72 3.36 -11.55
N GLN A 244 6.75 4.26 -11.57
CA GLN A 244 5.36 4.02 -11.99
C GLN A 244 4.87 4.98 -13.09
N LYS A 245 5.69 5.21 -14.11
CA LYS A 245 5.32 6.08 -15.24
C LYS A 245 3.99 5.69 -15.92
N HIS A 246 3.74 4.40 -16.06
CA HIS A 246 2.58 3.86 -16.80
C HIS A 246 1.34 3.62 -15.91
N THR A 247 1.30 4.15 -14.68
CA THR A 247 0.18 3.94 -13.76
C THR A 247 -0.76 5.14 -13.76
N GLU A 248 -2.06 4.91 -14.00
CA GLU A 248 -3.12 5.95 -13.95
C GLU A 248 -3.09 6.70 -12.62
N LYS A 249 -3.04 5.96 -11.49
CA LYS A 249 -3.13 6.50 -10.12
C LYS A 249 -2.00 7.45 -9.77
N ALA A 250 -0.77 7.15 -10.19
CA ALA A 250 0.39 7.98 -9.89
C ALA A 250 0.24 9.33 -10.61
N ASN A 251 0.07 9.29 -11.94
CA ASN A 251 -0.12 10.49 -12.76
C ASN A 251 -1.33 11.33 -12.31
N PHE A 252 -2.45 10.67 -11.97
CA PHE A 252 -3.65 11.35 -11.47
C PHE A 252 -3.40 12.12 -10.18
N HIS A 253 -2.74 11.50 -9.20
CA HIS A 253 -2.51 12.13 -7.90
C HIS A 253 -1.44 13.22 -7.95
N VAL A 254 -0.44 13.10 -8.83
CA VAL A 254 0.49 14.18 -9.13
C VAL A 254 -0.26 15.37 -9.70
N ALA A 255 -1.04 15.16 -10.77
CA ALA A 255 -1.83 16.21 -11.40
C ALA A 255 -2.78 16.89 -10.41
N LYS A 256 -3.44 16.12 -9.55
CA LYS A 256 -4.33 16.63 -8.51
C LYS A 256 -3.59 17.50 -7.50
N TYR A 257 -2.42 17.07 -7.03
CA TYR A 257 -1.62 17.86 -6.09
C TYR A 257 -1.13 19.17 -6.73
N MET A 258 -0.64 19.11 -7.97
CA MET A 258 -0.25 20.30 -8.74
C MET A 258 -1.44 21.26 -8.97
N ASP A 259 -2.63 20.72 -9.27
CA ASP A 259 -3.85 21.50 -9.46
C ASP A 259 -4.35 22.14 -8.15
N ASP A 260 -4.22 21.45 -7.02
CA ASP A 260 -4.56 22.02 -5.71
C ASP A 260 -3.58 23.14 -5.32
N LEU A 261 -2.28 22.98 -5.62
CA LEU A 261 -1.29 24.05 -5.49
C LEU A 261 -1.63 25.26 -6.38
N LEU A 262 -2.06 25.02 -7.62
CA LEU A 262 -2.50 26.08 -8.54
C LEU A 262 -3.74 26.82 -8.01
N LYS A 263 -4.72 26.11 -7.45
CA LYS A 263 -5.91 26.72 -6.83
C LYS A 263 -5.54 27.56 -5.61
N ASP A 264 -4.65 27.07 -4.76
CA ASP A 264 -4.19 27.81 -3.58
C ASP A 264 -3.40 29.07 -3.96
N ALA A 265 -2.59 28.97 -5.00
CA ALA A 265 -1.92 30.09 -5.63
C ALA A 265 -2.92 31.16 -6.11
N LEU A 266 -3.91 30.75 -6.91
CA LEU A 266 -4.94 31.64 -7.43
C LEU A 266 -5.74 32.32 -6.31
N ARG A 267 -6.07 31.59 -5.24
CA ARG A 267 -6.76 32.16 -4.07
C ARG A 267 -5.92 33.21 -3.37
N ARG A 268 -4.61 32.98 -3.21
CA ARG A 268 -3.68 33.95 -2.60
C ARG A 268 -3.56 35.21 -3.45
N GLU A 269 -3.49 35.09 -4.78
CA GLU A 269 -3.50 36.24 -5.68
C GLU A 269 -4.80 37.05 -5.57
N GLN A 270 -5.96 36.39 -5.58
CA GLN A 270 -7.26 37.07 -5.45
C GLN A 270 -7.40 37.79 -4.11
N GLN A 271 -6.92 37.19 -3.02
CA GLN A 271 -6.89 37.82 -1.71
C GLN A 271 -5.94 39.03 -1.67
N ARG A 272 -4.75 38.93 -2.28
CA ARG A 272 -3.80 40.05 -2.44
C ARG A 272 -4.43 41.19 -3.26
N ALA A 273 -5.10 40.88 -4.37
CA ALA A 273 -5.78 41.86 -5.21
C ALA A 273 -6.98 42.52 -4.49
N ALA A 274 -7.78 41.75 -3.76
CA ALA A 274 -8.88 42.26 -2.96
C ALA A 274 -8.38 43.14 -1.80
N ALA A 275 -7.29 42.76 -1.14
CA ALA A 275 -6.65 43.58 -0.11
C ALA A 275 -6.06 44.88 -0.68
N ALA A 276 -5.47 44.83 -1.88
CA ALA A 276 -4.99 46.03 -2.58
C ALA A 276 -6.15 46.97 -2.97
N ALA A 277 -7.28 46.42 -3.43
CA ALA A 277 -8.47 47.19 -3.74
C ALA A 277 -9.13 47.81 -2.49
N ALA A 278 -9.15 47.07 -1.36
CA ALA A 278 -9.67 47.58 -0.09
C ALA A 278 -8.74 48.64 0.55
N GLY A 279 -7.42 48.45 0.47
CA GLY A 279 -6.44 49.41 0.98
C GLY A 279 -6.32 50.69 0.14
N ALA A 280 -6.81 50.69 -1.11
CA ALA A 280 -6.90 51.89 -1.95
C ALA A 280 -8.05 52.83 -1.55
N GLY A 281 -9.00 52.38 -0.70
CA GLY A 281 -10.19 53.14 -0.30
C GLY A 281 -10.02 54.06 0.92
N ASP A 282 -8.93 53.96 1.68
CA ASP A 282 -8.80 54.60 3.02
C ASP A 282 -7.58 55.55 3.14
N GLY A 283 -7.20 56.20 2.02
CA GLY A 283 -6.01 57.04 1.91
C GLY A 283 -6.26 58.50 1.54
N ALA A 284 -7.47 59.04 1.80
CA ALA A 284 -7.83 60.42 1.47
C ALA A 284 -7.90 61.34 2.71
N SER A 285 -6.81 61.43 3.50
CA SER A 285 -6.39 62.65 4.22
C SER A 285 -5.21 62.36 5.16
N GLY A 286 -4.02 62.85 4.85
CA GLY A 286 -2.87 62.80 5.75
C GLY A 286 -1.55 63.00 5.03
N GLY A 287 -1.23 64.26 4.71
CA GLY A 287 0.02 64.62 4.04
C GLY A 287 1.26 64.45 4.93
N GLY A 288 2.39 64.22 4.26
CA GLY A 288 3.71 64.58 4.74
C GLY A 288 4.60 63.43 5.20
N GLY A 289 5.71 63.22 4.49
CA GLY A 289 6.87 62.49 5.05
C GLY A 289 7.59 61.62 4.04
N GLY A 290 8.38 62.23 3.16
CA GLY A 290 9.37 61.52 2.36
C GLY A 290 10.35 60.78 3.26
N GLY A 291 10.41 59.46 3.11
CA GLY A 291 11.38 58.61 3.78
C GLY A 291 11.77 57.51 2.80
N SER A 292 13.01 57.58 2.33
CA SER A 292 13.68 56.62 1.47
C SER A 292 13.41 55.17 1.92
N ARG A 293 12.42 54.52 1.32
CA ARG A 293 12.21 53.08 1.46
C ARG A 293 13.13 52.43 0.46
N GLY A 294 14.31 52.11 0.99
CA GLY A 294 15.37 51.41 0.30
C GLY A 294 14.83 50.32 -0.62
N GLN A 295 15.42 50.32 -1.80
CA GLN A 295 15.52 49.26 -2.78
C GLN A 295 15.94 47.94 -2.11
N ARG A 296 15.07 47.36 -1.29
CA ARG A 296 15.16 45.96 -0.86
C ARG A 296 14.73 45.17 -2.07
N GLY A 297 15.70 44.44 -2.62
CA GLY A 297 15.57 43.69 -3.85
C GLY A 297 14.21 43.01 -3.98
N ARG A 298 13.61 43.18 -5.16
CA ARG A 298 12.62 42.25 -5.70
C ARG A 298 13.30 40.89 -5.84
N HIS A 299 13.42 40.17 -4.74
CA HIS A 299 13.92 38.81 -4.71
C HIS A 299 13.05 38.03 -3.73
N PHE A 300 11.78 37.87 -4.08
CA PHE A 300 10.74 36.96 -3.55
C PHE A 300 9.53 37.27 -4.47
N ASP A 301 8.92 36.37 -5.22
CA ASP A 301 8.79 34.91 -5.10
C ASP A 301 8.72 34.30 -6.50
N VAL A 302 9.14 33.04 -6.64
CA VAL A 302 8.98 32.19 -7.84
C VAL A 302 7.51 31.79 -7.96
N ASP A 303 6.67 32.80 -8.16
CA ASP A 303 5.24 32.70 -8.00
C ASP A 303 4.56 32.84 -9.37
N GLU A 304 3.91 31.73 -9.73
CA GLU A 304 2.43 31.71 -9.69
C GLU A 304 1.71 31.87 -11.02
N ARG A 305 2.44 31.83 -12.15
CA ARG A 305 1.80 31.88 -13.47
C ARG A 305 2.59 31.26 -14.63
N SER A 306 3.52 30.34 -14.38
CA SER A 306 4.14 29.65 -15.51
C SER A 306 3.05 28.80 -16.16
N ILE A 307 2.62 29.20 -17.36
CA ILE A 307 1.78 28.40 -18.26
C ILE A 307 2.34 26.97 -18.35
N ASP A 308 3.66 26.83 -18.21
CA ASP A 308 4.40 25.58 -18.03
C ASP A 308 3.79 24.65 -16.97
N TYR A 309 3.36 25.16 -15.81
CA TYR A 309 2.74 24.35 -14.75
C TYR A 309 1.35 23.84 -15.17
N VAL A 310 0.57 24.66 -15.87
CA VAL A 310 -0.75 24.26 -16.38
C VAL A 310 -0.60 23.23 -17.49
N ILE A 311 0.36 23.40 -18.39
CA ILE A 311 0.70 22.42 -19.42
C ILE A 311 1.13 21.10 -18.75
N GLU A 312 2.01 21.14 -17.74
CA GLU A 312 2.46 19.95 -17.01
C GLU A 312 1.26 19.22 -16.36
N ILE A 313 0.34 19.95 -15.71
CA ILE A 313 -0.90 19.38 -15.15
C ILE A 313 -1.74 18.69 -16.22
N ILE A 314 -1.96 19.34 -17.37
CA ILE A 314 -2.73 18.78 -18.49
C ILE A 314 -2.04 17.51 -19.01
N THR A 315 -0.71 17.50 -19.15
CA THR A 315 0.02 16.30 -19.60
C THR A 315 -0.10 15.14 -18.62
N HIS A 316 -0.10 15.40 -17.31
CA HIS A 316 -0.29 14.36 -16.30
C HIS A 316 -1.73 13.84 -16.26
N TYR A 317 -2.74 14.68 -16.43
CA TYR A 317 -4.12 14.21 -16.58
C TYR A 317 -4.33 13.40 -17.87
N ALA A 318 -3.77 13.87 -19.00
CA ALA A 318 -3.85 13.15 -20.27
C ALA A 318 -3.12 11.80 -20.21
N THR A 319 -1.93 11.73 -19.61
CA THR A 319 -1.22 10.45 -19.44
C THR A 319 -1.96 9.52 -18.50
N SER A 320 -2.57 10.03 -17.43
CA SER A 320 -3.43 9.22 -16.56
C SER A 320 -4.58 8.57 -17.33
N LEU A 321 -5.31 9.36 -18.14
CA LEU A 321 -6.42 8.88 -18.99
C LEU A 321 -5.99 7.85 -20.04
N ARG A 322 -4.74 7.90 -20.52
CA ARG A 322 -4.20 6.90 -21.46
C ARG A 322 -4.00 5.53 -20.83
N TYR A 323 -3.71 5.46 -19.52
CA TYR A 323 -3.38 4.20 -18.84
C TYR A 323 -4.52 3.62 -18.02
N GLY A 324 -5.63 4.34 -17.82
CA GLY A 324 -6.79 3.80 -17.15
C GLY A 324 -7.98 4.75 -17.09
N HIS A 325 -9.10 4.23 -16.58
CA HIS A 325 -10.40 4.89 -16.63
C HIS A 325 -11.07 5.05 -15.25
N ARG A 326 -10.35 4.82 -14.15
CA ARG A 326 -10.93 4.86 -12.80
C ARG A 326 -11.27 6.29 -12.36
N HIS A 327 -10.48 7.27 -12.79
CA HIS A 327 -10.58 8.67 -12.39
C HIS A 327 -11.12 9.59 -13.49
N VAL A 328 -11.67 9.02 -14.59
CA VAL A 328 -12.11 9.78 -15.78
C VAL A 328 -13.07 10.91 -15.44
N TYR A 329 -14.02 10.66 -14.53
CA TYR A 329 -15.01 11.65 -14.13
C TYR A 329 -14.42 12.85 -13.39
N GLU A 330 -13.22 12.72 -12.82
CA GLU A 330 -12.53 13.81 -12.13
C GLU A 330 -11.46 14.46 -13.02
N SER A 331 -10.66 13.65 -13.72
CA SER A 331 -9.54 14.13 -14.53
C SER A 331 -9.97 14.79 -15.84
N LEU A 332 -10.95 14.21 -16.56
CA LEU A 332 -11.33 14.69 -17.90
C LEU A 332 -12.00 16.05 -17.85
N PRO A 333 -13.05 16.30 -17.03
CA PRO A 333 -13.67 17.62 -16.99
C PRO A 333 -12.69 18.70 -16.54
N ARG A 334 -11.86 18.43 -15.52
CA ARG A 334 -10.88 19.40 -15.00
C ARG A 334 -9.80 19.73 -16.03
N MET A 335 -9.30 18.73 -16.75
CA MET A 335 -8.32 18.92 -17.83
C MET A 335 -8.89 19.82 -18.94
N LEU A 336 -10.15 19.60 -19.33
CA LEU A 336 -10.83 20.46 -20.31
C LEU A 336 -10.99 21.89 -19.81
N THR A 337 -11.38 22.08 -18.54
CA THR A 337 -11.45 23.43 -17.93
C THR A 337 -10.12 24.15 -18.03
N LEU A 338 -9.03 23.52 -17.58
CA LEU A 338 -7.69 24.12 -17.64
C LEU A 338 -7.26 24.43 -19.08
N TRP A 339 -7.60 23.57 -20.03
CA TRP A 339 -7.29 23.79 -21.45
C TRP A 339 -8.06 24.99 -22.03
N PHE A 340 -9.35 25.12 -21.71
CA PHE A 340 -10.15 26.27 -22.14
C PHE A 340 -9.69 27.57 -21.47
N ASP A 341 -9.32 27.54 -20.19
CA ASP A 341 -8.82 28.71 -19.47
C ASP A 341 -7.50 29.24 -20.08
N VAL A 342 -6.59 28.34 -20.48
CA VAL A 342 -5.36 28.73 -21.20
C VAL A 342 -5.68 29.30 -22.58
N GLY A 343 -6.63 28.70 -23.31
CA GLY A 343 -7.06 29.20 -24.62
C GLY A 343 -7.77 30.56 -24.56
N ALA A 344 -8.46 30.88 -23.46
CA ALA A 344 -9.08 32.18 -23.24
C ALA A 344 -8.09 33.27 -22.82
N ALA A 345 -6.94 32.88 -22.26
CA ALA A 345 -5.88 33.79 -21.82
C ALA A 345 -4.85 34.12 -22.92
N ALA A 346 -4.88 33.41 -24.04
CA ALA A 346 -4.02 33.61 -25.22
C ALA A 346 -4.63 34.59 -26.22
#